data_AF-A0A935YT53-F1
#
_entry.id   AF-A0A935YT53-F1
#
_cell.length_a   1.000
_cell.length_b   1.000
_cell.length_c   1.000
_cell.angle_alpha   90.00
_cell.angle_beta   90.00
_cell.angle_gamma   90.00
#
_symmetry.space_group_name_H-M   'P 1'
#
loop_
_entity.id
_entity.type
_entity.pdbx_description
1 polymer ?
#
loop_
_entity_poly.entity_id
_entity_poly.type
_entity_poly.pdbx_seq_one_letter_code
_entity_poly.pdbx_strand_id
1 'polypeptide(L)'
;MFQFALFEGLPDPPPRAARPARPATVKPPVSVAPQAQYRGYVGDLATMADAWSDLHVWVLVRNLRLLASAHTEPEERDDILAWLEAPAAASPAAFSAQACLNLYDPRIDLPAFRHAVRRAHSKVLAARHPAGAAGR
;
A
#
# COMPACT_ATOMS: atom_id res chain seq x y z
N MET A 1 -1.57 29.98 0.44
CA MET A 1 -2.77 29.11 0.41
C MET A 1 -2.67 28.20 -0.81
N PHE A 2 -2.27 26.94 -0.65
CA PHE A 2 -2.28 25.95 -1.72
C PHE A 2 -2.99 24.68 -1.24
N GLN A 3 -4.25 24.58 -1.69
CA GLN A 3 -5.04 23.40 -2.02
C GLN A 3 -4.55 22.02 -1.49
N PHE A 4 -4.96 21.71 -0.25
CA PHE A 4 -4.94 20.35 0.35
C PHE A 4 -6.08 19.43 -0.16
N ALA A 5 -6.89 19.91 -1.10
CA ALA A 5 -8.20 19.35 -1.43
C ALA A 5 -8.21 18.04 -2.24
N LEU A 6 -7.06 17.42 -2.51
CA LEU A 6 -7.01 16.20 -3.34
C LEU A 6 -7.13 14.90 -2.54
N PHE A 7 -7.03 14.98 -1.20
CA PHE A 7 -6.99 13.81 -0.31
C PHE A 7 -8.03 13.82 0.82
N GLU A 8 -8.89 14.84 0.84
CA GLU A 8 -9.86 15.12 1.92
C GLU A 8 -11.06 14.14 1.96
N GLY A 9 -11.17 13.23 0.99
CA GLY A 9 -12.29 12.26 0.88
C GLY A 9 -11.88 10.80 0.89
N LEU A 10 -10.63 10.47 1.28
CA LEU A 10 -10.18 9.08 1.32
C LEU A 10 -10.59 8.42 2.64
N PRO A 11 -11.01 7.14 2.62
CA PRO A 11 -11.47 6.44 3.81
C PRO A 11 -10.38 6.39 4.87
N ASP A 12 -10.78 6.62 6.12
CA ASP A 12 -9.89 6.53 7.27
C ASP A 12 -9.29 5.12 7.38
N PRO A 13 -8.03 5.00 7.84
CA PRO A 13 -7.47 3.70 8.13
C PRO A 13 -8.30 3.01 9.22
N PRO A 14 -8.51 1.68 9.14
CA PRO A 14 -9.19 0.96 10.19
C PRO A 14 -8.44 1.15 11.53
N PRO A 15 -9.17 1.24 12.66
CA PRO A 15 -8.57 1.46 13.96
C PRO A 15 -7.54 0.38 14.26
N ARG A 16 -6.35 0.82 14.68
CA ARG A 16 -5.24 -0.06 15.04
C ARG A 16 -5.66 -0.89 16.26
N ALA A 17 -5.99 -2.16 16.06
CA ALA A 17 -6.34 -3.06 17.14
C ALA A 17 -5.17 -3.14 18.15
N ALA A 18 -5.48 -2.98 19.45
CA ALA A 18 -4.51 -3.08 20.53
C ALA A 18 -3.84 -4.46 20.51
N ARG A 19 -2.50 -4.47 20.57
CA ARG A 19 -1.68 -5.68 20.51
C ARG A 19 -1.95 -6.54 21.77
N PRO A 20 -2.51 -7.76 21.66
CA PRO A 20 -2.72 -8.58 22.83
C PRO A 20 -1.37 -9.04 23.41
N ALA A 21 -1.26 -9.04 24.73
CA ALA A 21 -0.09 -9.53 25.45
C ALA A 21 0.17 -11.01 25.10
N ARG A 22 1.46 -11.34 24.92
CA ARG A 22 1.94 -12.66 24.49
C ARG A 22 1.46 -13.75 25.47
N PRO A 23 0.67 -14.75 25.04
CA PRO A 23 0.24 -15.82 25.92
C PRO A 23 1.39 -16.78 26.25
N ALA A 24 1.42 -17.27 27.48
CA ALA A 24 2.33 -18.30 27.95
C ALA A 24 2.08 -19.64 27.23
N THR A 25 3.15 -20.42 27.05
CA THR A 25 3.16 -21.68 26.29
C THR A 25 2.29 -22.75 26.98
N VAL A 26 1.04 -22.90 26.54
CA VAL A 26 0.14 -23.98 26.96
C VAL A 26 0.37 -25.20 26.07
N LYS A 27 0.64 -26.35 26.69
CA LYS A 27 0.77 -27.65 26.04
C LYS A 27 -0.58 -27.99 25.35
N PRO A 28 -0.61 -28.29 24.03
CA PRO A 28 -1.89 -28.42 23.32
C PRO A 28 -2.62 -29.71 23.77
N PRO A 29 -3.89 -29.64 24.17
CA PRO A 29 -4.70 -30.83 24.33
C PRO A 29 -5.11 -31.37 22.95
N VAL A 30 -4.99 -32.69 22.80
CA VAL A 30 -5.67 -33.60 21.87
C VAL A 30 -6.31 -32.97 20.62
N SER A 31 -5.71 -33.30 19.46
CA SER A 31 -6.25 -33.25 18.09
C SER A 31 -7.70 -32.76 17.96
N VAL A 32 -7.87 -31.44 17.90
CA VAL A 32 -9.08 -30.83 17.35
C VAL A 32 -9.09 -31.19 15.87
N ALA A 33 -10.14 -31.87 15.41
CA ALA A 33 -10.30 -32.22 14.00
C ALA A 33 -9.98 -30.98 13.12
N PRO A 34 -9.05 -31.06 12.15
CA PRO A 34 -8.61 -29.89 11.36
C PRO A 34 -9.78 -29.11 10.77
N GLN A 35 -10.85 -29.82 10.40
CA GLN A 35 -12.08 -29.28 9.82
C GLN A 35 -12.87 -28.35 10.77
N ALA A 36 -12.74 -28.50 12.09
CA ALA A 36 -13.42 -27.62 13.05
C ALA A 36 -12.80 -26.21 13.09
N GLN A 37 -11.53 -26.06 12.73
CA GLN A 37 -10.85 -24.77 12.67
C GLN A 37 -11.25 -23.93 11.44
N TYR A 38 -11.88 -24.53 10.43
CA TYR A 38 -12.28 -23.85 9.18
C TYR A 38 -13.78 -23.59 9.06
N ARG A 39 -14.59 -23.82 10.10
CA ARG A 39 -16.05 -23.61 10.01
C ARG A 39 -16.46 -22.16 9.75
N GLY A 40 -15.65 -21.18 10.17
CA GLY A 40 -15.83 -19.76 9.84
C GLY A 40 -15.23 -19.33 8.50
N TYR A 41 -14.43 -20.20 7.87
CA TYR A 41 -13.55 -19.85 6.76
C TYR A 41 -14.30 -19.40 5.50
N VAL A 42 -15.51 -19.92 5.25
CA VAL A 42 -16.31 -19.51 4.07
C VAL A 42 -16.80 -18.06 4.21
N GLY A 43 -17.19 -17.64 5.43
CA GLY A 43 -17.55 -16.25 5.71
C GLY A 43 -16.35 -15.31 5.65
N ASP A 44 -15.20 -15.78 6.15
CA ASP A 44 -13.94 -15.03 6.06
C ASP A 44 -13.48 -14.87 4.60
N LEU A 45 -13.62 -15.93 3.78
CA LEU A 45 -13.31 -15.89 2.34
C LEU A 45 -14.23 -14.94 1.58
N ALA A 46 -15.54 -14.94 1.88
CA ALA A 46 -16.48 -14.00 1.26
C ALA A 46 -16.11 -12.55 1.63
N THR A 47 -15.82 -12.30 2.91
CA THR A 47 -15.38 -10.99 3.40
C THR A 47 -14.07 -10.55 2.74
N MET A 48 -13.10 -11.47 2.59
CA MET A 48 -11.84 -11.20 1.90
C MET A 48 -12.04 -10.94 0.41
N ALA A 49 -12.95 -11.65 -0.25
CA ALA A 49 -13.27 -11.44 -1.65
C ALA A 49 -13.92 -10.07 -1.88
N ASP A 50 -14.84 -9.68 -1.00
CA ASP A 50 -15.51 -8.38 -1.04
C ASP A 50 -14.51 -7.23 -0.84
N ALA A 51 -13.56 -7.40 0.10
CA ALA A 51 -12.54 -6.38 0.39
C ALA A 51 -11.29 -6.45 -0.52
N TRP A 52 -11.21 -7.43 -1.44
CA TRP A 52 -9.98 -7.70 -2.20
C TRP A 52 -9.56 -6.53 -3.07
N SER A 53 -10.51 -5.94 -3.79
CA SER A 53 -10.28 -4.79 -4.67
C SER A 53 -9.91 -3.54 -3.87
N ASP A 54 -10.63 -3.29 -2.77
CA ASP A 54 -10.36 -2.15 -1.89
C ASP A 54 -8.96 -2.22 -1.29
N LEU A 55 -8.49 -3.41 -0.94
CA LEU A 55 -7.14 -3.61 -0.43
C LEU A 55 -6.07 -3.29 -1.49
N HIS A 56 -6.31 -3.62 -2.76
CA HIS A 56 -5.39 -3.25 -3.86
C HIS A 56 -5.30 -1.73 -4.02
N VAL A 57 -6.45 -1.05 -4.04
CA VAL A 57 -6.52 0.41 -4.14
C VAL A 57 -5.85 1.06 -2.93
N TRP A 58 -6.07 0.53 -1.73
CA TRP A 58 -5.41 1.01 -0.52
C TRP A 58 -3.89 0.87 -0.59
N VAL A 59 -3.36 -0.28 -1.06
CA VAL A 59 -1.91 -0.49 -1.24
C VAL A 59 -1.34 0.54 -2.20
N LEU A 60 -2.01 0.80 -3.33
CA LEU A 60 -1.59 1.84 -4.29
C LEU A 60 -1.52 3.21 -3.62
N VAL A 61 -2.61 3.64 -2.99
CA VAL A 61 -2.71 4.95 -2.34
C VAL A 61 -1.68 5.10 -1.22
N ARG A 62 -1.49 4.06 -0.40
CA ARG A 62 -0.47 4.05 0.66
C ARG A 62 0.93 4.26 0.10
N ASN A 63 1.32 3.49 -0.92
CA ASN A 63 2.66 3.58 -1.50
C ASN A 63 2.91 4.95 -2.15
N LEU A 64 1.91 5.54 -2.82
CA LEU A 64 2.01 6.90 -3.35
C LEU A 64 2.15 7.95 -2.25
N ARG A 65 1.41 7.82 -1.14
CA ARG A 65 1.52 8.71 0.02
C ARG A 65 2.90 8.62 0.68
N LEU A 66 3.49 7.44 0.76
CA LEU A 66 4.85 7.26 1.27
C LEU A 66 5.89 7.89 0.36
N LEU A 67 5.77 7.72 -0.95
CA LEU A 67 6.64 8.42 -1.90
C LEU A 67 6.53 9.96 -1.79
N ALA A 68 5.34 10.48 -1.48
CA ALA A 68 5.13 11.90 -1.26
C ALA A 68 5.58 12.39 0.13
N SER A 69 5.81 11.49 1.08
CA SER A 69 6.15 11.83 2.46
C SER A 69 7.62 12.21 2.61
N ALA A 70 7.85 13.34 3.29
CA ALA A 70 9.18 13.77 3.68
C ALA A 70 9.78 12.92 4.82
N HIS A 71 9.01 12.03 5.45
CA HIS A 71 9.47 11.19 6.57
C HIS A 71 9.71 9.73 6.16
N THR A 72 9.45 9.36 4.91
CA THR A 72 9.78 8.02 4.42
C THR A 72 11.30 7.85 4.33
N GLU A 73 11.80 6.72 4.77
CA GLU A 73 13.23 6.43 4.72
C GLU A 73 13.70 6.19 3.27
N PRO A 74 14.96 6.50 2.92
CA PRO A 74 15.48 6.29 1.57
C PRO A 74 15.28 4.85 1.07
N GLU A 75 15.59 3.85 1.90
CA GLU A 75 15.43 2.43 1.54
C GLU A 75 13.97 2.07 1.24
N GLU A 76 13.03 2.54 2.08
CA GLU A 76 11.59 2.31 1.84
C GLU A 76 11.13 3.00 0.53
N ARG A 77 11.68 4.18 0.18
CA ARG A 77 11.38 4.81 -1.12
C ARG A 77 11.88 3.97 -2.28
N ASP A 78 13.10 3.46 -2.19
CA ASP A 78 13.70 2.64 -3.25
C ASP A 78 12.92 1.34 -3.45
N ASP A 79 12.46 0.70 -2.36
CA ASP A 79 11.58 -0.47 -2.42
C ASP A 79 10.25 -0.16 -3.11
N ILE A 80 9.63 0.98 -2.80
CA ILE A 80 8.37 1.39 -3.44
C ILE A 80 8.59 1.71 -4.92
N LEU A 81 9.71 2.34 -5.29
CA LEU A 81 10.06 2.60 -6.69
C LEU A 81 10.34 1.29 -7.44
N ALA A 82 11.03 0.33 -6.83
CA ALA A 82 11.25 -0.99 -7.41
C ALA A 82 9.92 -1.74 -7.61
N TRP A 83 9.01 -1.68 -6.64
CA TRP A 83 7.65 -2.21 -6.75
C TRP A 83 6.88 -1.58 -7.92
N LEU A 84 6.99 -0.26 -8.10
CA LEU A 84 6.34 0.49 -9.17
C LEU A 84 6.88 0.12 -10.55
N GLU A 85 8.20 -0.07 -10.67
CA GLU A 85 8.92 -0.36 -11.92
C GLU A 85 9.00 -1.85 -12.28
N ALA A 86 8.42 -2.73 -11.46
CA ALA A 86 8.38 -4.17 -11.73
C ALA A 86 7.87 -4.48 -13.15
N PRO A 87 8.43 -5.46 -13.88
CA PRO A 87 8.03 -5.74 -15.26
C PRO A 87 6.53 -5.94 -15.42
N ALA A 88 5.95 -5.39 -16.48
CA ALA A 88 4.55 -5.61 -16.80
C ALA A 88 4.34 -7.07 -17.20
N ALA A 89 3.26 -7.67 -16.71
CA ALA A 89 2.89 -9.05 -16.99
C ALA A 89 1.46 -9.12 -17.54
N ALA A 90 1.18 -10.14 -18.36
CA ALA A 90 -0.18 -10.43 -18.83
C ALA A 90 -1.11 -10.80 -17.67
N SER A 91 -0.58 -11.53 -16.68
CA SER A 91 -1.24 -11.86 -15.42
C SER A 91 -0.43 -11.23 -14.27
N PRO A 92 -0.75 -9.99 -13.86
CA PRO A 92 0.00 -9.32 -12.81
C PRO A 92 -0.15 -10.03 -11.47
N ALA A 93 0.93 -10.09 -10.69
CA ALA A 93 0.88 -10.64 -9.33
C ALA A 93 -0.05 -9.81 -8.44
N ALA A 94 -0.71 -10.46 -7.48
CA ALA A 94 -1.52 -9.77 -6.48
C ALA A 94 -0.70 -8.67 -5.78
N PHE A 95 -1.33 -7.50 -5.59
CA PHE A 95 -0.72 -6.31 -5.02
C PHE A 95 0.52 -5.76 -5.76
N SER A 96 0.82 -6.22 -6.97
CA SER A 96 1.77 -5.53 -7.85
C SER A 96 1.23 -4.15 -8.23
N ALA A 97 2.11 -3.21 -8.57
CA ALA A 97 1.69 -1.88 -9.02
C ALA A 97 0.73 -1.94 -10.22
N GLN A 98 0.97 -2.87 -11.16
CA GLN A 98 0.07 -3.10 -12.28
C GLN A 98 -1.30 -3.61 -11.83
N ALA A 99 -1.37 -4.62 -10.96
CA ALA A 99 -2.65 -5.15 -10.46
C ALA A 99 -3.44 -4.07 -9.72
N CYS A 100 -2.78 -3.30 -8.85
CA CYS A 100 -3.44 -2.23 -8.10
C CYS A 100 -3.91 -1.10 -9.00
N LEU A 101 -3.13 -0.71 -10.02
CA LEU A 101 -3.52 0.33 -10.97
C LEU A 101 -4.71 -0.12 -11.83
N ASN A 102 -4.70 -1.38 -12.31
CA ASN A 102 -5.80 -1.94 -13.11
C ASN A 102 -7.13 -1.94 -12.35
N LEU A 103 -7.09 -2.21 -11.04
CA LEU A 103 -8.28 -2.19 -10.17
C LEU A 103 -8.71 -0.76 -9.79
N TYR A 104 -7.76 0.16 -9.66
CA TYR A 104 -8.05 1.57 -9.39
C TYR A 104 -8.70 2.27 -10.58
N ASP A 105 -8.05 2.22 -11.74
CA ASP A 105 -8.60 2.72 -13.00
C ASP A 105 -7.90 2.00 -14.19
N PRO A 106 -8.58 1.06 -14.87
CA PRO A 106 -8.00 0.30 -15.97
C PRO A 106 -7.72 1.13 -17.24
N ARG A 107 -8.18 2.39 -17.29
CA ARG A 107 -7.91 3.29 -18.42
C ARG A 107 -6.53 3.95 -18.32
N ILE A 108 -5.89 3.88 -17.15
CA ILE A 108 -4.58 4.49 -16.94
C ILE A 108 -3.50 3.56 -17.48
N ASP A 109 -2.73 4.06 -18.44
CA ASP A 109 -1.54 3.38 -18.95
C ASP A 109 -0.43 3.32 -17.90
N LEU A 110 0.11 2.12 -17.64
CA LEU A 110 1.11 1.88 -16.60
C LEU A 110 2.43 2.64 -16.86
N PRO A 111 3.03 2.62 -18.07
CA PRO A 111 4.16 3.49 -18.41
C PRO A 111 3.89 4.99 -18.16
N ALA A 112 2.73 5.51 -18.58
CA ALA A 112 2.36 6.91 -18.36
C ALA A 112 2.24 7.23 -16.86
N PHE A 113 1.63 6.34 -16.10
CA PHE A 113 1.51 6.44 -14.64
C PHE A 113 2.88 6.47 -13.96
N ARG A 114 3.78 5.53 -14.30
CA ARG A 114 5.16 5.49 -13.79
C ARG A 114 5.88 6.81 -14.04
N HIS A 115 5.80 7.31 -15.27
CA HIS A 115 6.42 8.58 -15.63
C HIS A 115 5.84 9.75 -14.82
N ALA A 116 4.53 9.80 -14.61
CA ALA A 116 3.89 10.82 -13.79
C ALA A 116 4.35 10.75 -12.32
N VAL A 117 4.40 9.56 -11.73
CA VAL A 117 4.86 9.35 -10.35
C VAL A 117 6.33 9.77 -10.19
N ARG A 118 7.21 9.38 -11.11
CA ARG A 118 8.63 9.81 -11.07
C ARG A 118 8.78 11.32 -11.11
N ARG A 119 8.06 12.00 -12.02
CA ARG A 119 8.08 13.47 -12.09
C ARG A 119 7.59 14.12 -10.81
N ALA A 120 6.53 13.58 -10.19
CA ALA A 120 6.02 14.09 -8.93
C ALA A 120 7.03 13.86 -7.80
N HIS A 121 7.62 12.66 -7.71
CA HIS A 121 8.62 12.31 -6.72
C HIS A 121 9.87 13.20 -6.79
N SER A 122 10.39 13.47 -7.99
CA SER A 122 11.53 14.40 -8.16
C SER A 122 11.22 15.80 -7.65
N LYS A 123 9.99 16.29 -7.82
CA LYS A 123 9.56 17.59 -7.28
C LYS A 123 9.52 17.59 -5.75
N VAL A 124 9.04 16.50 -5.15
CA VAL A 124 9.02 16.34 -3.68
C VAL A 124 10.45 16.36 -3.14
N LEU A 125 11.38 15.66 -3.78
CA LEU A 125 12.80 15.68 -3.36
C LEU A 125 13.44 17.06 -3.53
N ALA A 126 13.17 17.76 -4.64
CA ALA A 126 13.67 19.11 -4.87
C ALA A 126 13.13 20.11 -3.81
N ALA A 127 11.88 19.96 -3.39
CA ALA A 127 11.29 20.78 -2.34
C ALA A 127 11.90 20.51 -0.95
N ARG A 128 12.46 19.32 -0.70
CA ARG A 128 13.17 18.97 0.54
C ARG A 128 14.59 19.50 0.59
N HIS A 129 15.21 19.74 -0.56
CA HIS A 129 16.54 20.32 -0.69
C HIS A 129 16.49 21.60 -1.53
N PRO A 130 15.86 22.68 -1.03
CA PRO A 130 15.97 23.97 -1.69
C PRO A 130 17.45 24.36 -1.68
N ALA A 131 18.06 24.46 -2.86
CA ALA A 131 19.39 25.01 -3.01
C ALA A 131 19.39 26.43 -2.42
N GLY A 132 19.87 26.60 -1.18
CA GLY A 132 19.76 27.88 -0.49
C GLY A 132 19.84 27.91 1.04
N ALA A 133 20.60 27.02 1.69
CA ALA A 133 21.33 27.44 2.90
C ALA A 133 22.66 28.03 2.42
N ALA A 134 22.57 29.15 1.69
CA ALA A 134 23.72 29.91 1.27
C ALA A 134 24.40 30.44 2.54
N GLY A 135 25.68 30.10 2.68
CA GLY A 135 26.54 30.72 3.68
C GLY A 135 26.45 32.24 3.60
N ARG A 136 26.26 32.85 4.77
CA ARG A 136 26.90 34.09 5.18
C ARG A 136 27.31 33.91 6.63
#